data_AF-A0A6A4HY50-F1
#
_entry.id   AF-A0A6A4HY50-F1
#
_cell.length_a   1.000
_cell.length_b   1.000
_cell.length_c   1.000
_cell.angle_alpha   90.00
_cell.angle_beta   90.00
_cell.angle_gamma   90.00
#
_symmetry.space_group_name_H-M   'P 1'
#
loop_
_entity.id
_entity.type
_entity.pdbx_description
1 polymer ?
#
loop_
_entity_poly.entity_id
_entity_poly.type
_entity_poly.pdbx_seq_one_letter_code
_entity_poly.pdbx_strand_id
1 'polypeptide(L)'
;MQATLGLEPLIGCIPPKDGINLYMARVDPHLTFGCEVVLDIDLSLLGELELVQHLFLRRLLGLHRRCMLVFLFSETGLIPIRYHRITLALGFLVYLLGLPWAHLANTALKNAFSLSNRGHANWINDLVTVLYSL
;
A
#
# COMPACT_ATOMS: atom_id res chain seq x y z
N MET A 1 4.84 -5.46 15.63
CA MET A 1 5.46 -6.42 14.67
C MET A 1 6.30 -7.53 15.31
N GLN A 2 6.76 -7.42 16.56
CA GLN A 2 7.58 -8.46 17.22
C GLN A 2 6.88 -9.80 17.43
N ALA A 3 5.54 -9.86 17.44
CA ALA A 3 4.80 -11.06 17.79
C ALA A 3 4.72 -12.12 16.67
N THR A 4 4.64 -11.72 15.40
CA THR A 4 4.34 -12.65 14.29
C THR A 4 5.47 -13.65 14.01
N LEU A 5 6.71 -13.18 14.01
CA LEU A 5 7.91 -14.02 13.91
C LEU A 5 8.62 -14.15 15.27
N GLY A 6 7.94 -13.78 16.36
CA GLY A 6 8.50 -13.79 17.72
C GLY A 6 8.72 -15.19 18.29
N LEU A 7 7.96 -16.16 17.79
CA LEU A 7 8.00 -17.55 18.25
C LEU A 7 9.05 -18.41 17.54
N GLU A 8 9.74 -17.90 16.51
CA GLU A 8 10.79 -18.65 15.78
C GLU A 8 11.82 -19.35 16.69
N PRO A 9 12.28 -18.77 17.82
CA PRO A 9 13.18 -19.47 18.74
C PRO A 9 12.59 -20.74 19.38
N LEU A 10 11.26 -20.87 19.42
CA LEU A 10 10.52 -21.98 20.02
C LEU A 10 10.04 -23.01 19.00
N ILE A 11 9.67 -22.57 17.79
CA ILE A 11 9.08 -23.42 16.73
C ILE A 11 10.03 -23.69 15.55
N GLY A 12 11.19 -23.03 15.51
CA GLY A 12 12.10 -23.07 14.37
C GLY A 12 11.77 -22.02 13.30
N CYS A 13 12.56 -22.01 12.22
CA CYS A 13 12.39 -21.04 11.13
C CYS A 13 11.10 -21.30 10.33
N ILE A 14 10.35 -20.24 10.06
CA ILE A 14 9.16 -20.31 9.21
C ILE A 14 9.60 -20.26 7.74
N PRO A 15 9.12 -21.17 6.87
CA PRO A 15 9.40 -21.09 5.44
C PRO A 15 8.94 -19.74 4.87
N PRO A 16 9.72 -19.11 3.95
CA PRO A 16 9.36 -17.80 3.39
C PRO A 16 7.94 -17.73 2.82
N LYS A 17 7.49 -18.79 2.16
CA LYS A 17 6.14 -18.90 1.61
C LYS A 17 5.04 -18.75 2.67
N ASP A 18 5.21 -19.38 3.83
CA ASP A 18 4.26 -19.31 4.93
C ASP A 18 4.31 -17.95 5.63
N GLY A 19 5.51 -17.37 5.74
CA GLY A 19 5.67 -16.01 6.25
C GLY A 19 5.03 -14.95 5.36
N ILE A 20 5.01 -15.14 4.04
CA ILE A 20 4.27 -14.26 3.12
C ILE A 20 2.76 -14.37 3.37
N ASN A 21 2.24 -15.58 3.61
CA ASN A 21 0.83 -15.73 3.98
C ASN A 21 0.50 -14.98 5.27
N LEU A 22 1.39 -15.05 6.28
CA LEU A 22 1.25 -14.27 7.51
C LEU A 22 1.32 -12.76 7.28
N TYR A 23 2.20 -12.30 6.39
CA TYR A 23 2.25 -10.90 5.98
C TYR A 23 0.91 -10.46 5.39
N MET A 24 0.40 -11.19 4.41
CA MET A 24 -0.86 -10.85 3.73
C MET A 24 -2.07 -10.89 4.69
N ALA A 25 -2.05 -11.77 5.69
CA ALA A 25 -3.15 -11.89 6.64
C ALA A 25 -3.11 -10.88 7.79
N ARG A 26 -1.92 -10.40 8.19
CA ARG A 26 -1.74 -9.68 9.47
C ARG A 26 -1.00 -8.36 9.39
N VAL A 27 -0.29 -8.09 8.30
CA VAL A 27 0.50 -6.87 8.12
C VAL A 27 -0.08 -6.04 7.00
N ASP A 28 -0.22 -6.65 5.82
CA ASP A 28 -0.72 -5.98 4.63
C ASP A 28 -2.05 -5.23 4.87
N PRO A 29 -3.06 -5.82 5.54
CA PRO A 29 -4.34 -5.14 5.75
C PRO A 29 -4.20 -3.85 6.56
N HIS A 30 -3.22 -3.77 7.47
CA HIS A 30 -2.96 -2.54 8.21
C HIS A 30 -2.19 -1.51 7.39
N LEU A 31 -1.35 -1.97 6.46
CA LEU A 31 -0.60 -1.10 5.57
C LEU A 31 -1.43 -0.60 4.38
N THR A 32 -2.52 -1.28 4.02
CA THR A 32 -3.38 -0.91 2.89
C THR A 32 -4.73 -0.32 3.32
N PHE A 33 -5.06 -0.34 4.61
CA PHE A 33 -6.33 0.15 5.12
C PHE A 33 -6.60 1.61 4.70
N GLY A 34 -7.69 1.82 3.95
CA GLY A 34 -8.18 3.14 3.55
C GLY A 34 -7.28 3.89 2.57
N CYS A 35 -6.28 3.23 1.98
CA CYS A 35 -5.33 3.86 1.05
C CYS A 35 -5.99 4.41 -0.21
N GLU A 36 -7.13 3.85 -0.59
CA GLU A 36 -7.90 4.28 -1.75
C GLU A 36 -8.61 5.62 -1.52
N VAL A 37 -8.86 5.99 -0.27
CA VAL A 37 -9.48 7.27 0.10
C VAL A 37 -8.43 8.28 0.56
N VAL A 38 -7.44 7.83 1.35
CA VAL A 38 -6.36 8.67 1.89
C VAL A 38 -5.07 8.33 1.15
N LEU A 39 -4.76 9.16 0.15
CA LEU A 39 -3.63 8.98 -0.75
C LEU A 39 -2.31 9.45 -0.12
N ASP A 40 -1.21 8.83 -0.54
CA ASP A 40 0.12 9.02 0.03
C ASP A 40 0.83 10.28 -0.52
N ILE A 41 0.27 11.46 -0.24
CA ILE A 41 0.82 12.74 -0.71
C ILE A 41 2.13 13.10 0.02
N ASP A 42 2.23 12.75 1.31
CA ASP A 42 3.42 12.95 2.12
C ASP A 42 4.34 11.74 2.08
N LEU A 43 5.44 11.87 1.33
CA LEU A 43 6.43 10.81 1.17
C LEU A 43 7.13 10.40 2.47
N SER A 44 7.17 11.27 3.48
CA SER A 44 7.75 10.94 4.79
C SER A 44 6.86 9.95 5.54
N LEU A 45 5.54 10.14 5.51
CA LEU A 45 4.56 9.23 6.11
C LEU A 45 4.50 7.90 5.35
N LEU A 46 4.60 7.94 4.02
CA LEU A 46 4.72 6.73 3.22
C LEU A 46 5.99 5.93 3.56
N GLY A 47 7.11 6.63 3.83
CA GLY A 47 8.37 6.02 4.24
C GLY A 47 8.25 5.19 5.52
N GLU A 48 7.42 5.60 6.47
CA GLU A 48 7.14 4.82 7.69
C GLU A 48 6.39 3.51 7.38
N LEU A 49 5.45 3.53 6.43
CA LEU A 49 4.74 2.32 5.97
C LEU A 49 5.69 1.37 5.22
N GLU A 50 6.53 1.93 4.34
CA GLU A 50 7.57 1.17 3.63
C GLU A 50 8.55 0.52 4.61
N LEU A 51 8.96 1.24 5.66
CA LEU A 51 9.83 0.73 6.70
C LEU A 51 9.23 -0.48 7.41
N VAL A 52 7.93 -0.46 7.72
CA VAL A 52 7.22 -1.59 8.32
C VAL A 52 7.27 -2.82 7.40
N GLN A 53 6.96 -2.66 6.11
CA GLN A 53 7.06 -3.74 5.13
C GLN A 53 8.49 -4.29 5.04
N HIS A 54 9.48 -3.42 4.88
CA HIS A 54 10.89 -3.81 4.78
C HIS A 54 11.39 -4.55 6.01
N LEU A 55 11.02 -4.11 7.22
CA LEU A 55 11.41 -4.77 8.46
C LEU A 55 10.83 -6.20 8.55
N PHE A 56 9.58 -6.38 8.13
CA PHE A 56 8.97 -7.71 8.09
C PHE A 56 9.72 -8.63 7.13
N LEU A 57 9.94 -8.18 5.88
CA LEU A 57 10.57 -9.01 4.86
C LEU A 57 12.03 -9.33 5.20
N ARG A 58 12.77 -8.37 5.76
CA ARG A 58 14.14 -8.62 6.25
C ARG A 58 14.16 -9.68 7.34
N ARG A 59 13.22 -9.61 8.29
CA ARG A 59 13.13 -10.60 9.36
C ARG A 59 12.77 -11.97 8.81
N LEU A 60 11.79 -12.04 7.90
CA LEU A 60 11.37 -13.28 7.27
C LEU A 60 12.50 -13.96 6.48
N LEU A 61 13.30 -13.19 5.75
CA LEU A 61 14.39 -13.70 4.92
C LEU A 61 15.73 -13.83 5.68
N GLY A 62 15.78 -13.48 6.97
CA GLY A 62 17.02 -13.47 7.74
C GLY A 62 18.07 -12.46 7.23
N LEU A 63 17.64 -11.39 6.55
CA LEU A 63 18.53 -10.43 5.91
C LEU A 63 18.95 -9.30 6.86
N HIS A 64 20.20 -8.87 6.74
CA HIS A 64 20.71 -7.73 7.50
C HIS A 64 20.06 -6.40 7.08
N ARG A 65 19.96 -5.43 8.00
CA ARG A 65 19.36 -4.10 7.76
C ARG A 65 19.96 -3.30 6.59
N ARG A 66 21.20 -3.60 6.22
CA ARG A 66 21.93 -2.96 5.10
C ARG A 66 21.78 -3.70 3.76
N CYS A 67 21.03 -4.79 3.72
CA CYS A 67 20.76 -5.51 2.48
C CYS A 67 19.99 -4.61 1.49
N MET A 68 20.30 -4.76 0.20
CA MET A 68 19.62 -4.05 -0.88
C MET A 68 18.13 -4.41 -0.88
N LEU A 69 17.27 -3.41 -1.06
CA LEU A 69 15.82 -3.58 -1.03
C LEU A 69 15.29 -4.50 -2.13
N VAL A 70 15.98 -4.55 -3.28
CA VAL A 70 15.58 -5.38 -4.43
C VAL A 70 15.38 -6.85 -4.05
N PHE A 71 16.23 -7.40 -3.18
CA PHE A 71 16.13 -8.79 -2.74
C PHE A 71 14.89 -9.07 -1.90
N LEU A 72 14.34 -8.06 -1.21
CA LEU A 72 13.13 -8.24 -0.43
C LEU A 72 11.96 -8.60 -1.33
N PHE A 73 11.91 -8.02 -2.53
CA PHE A 73 10.79 -8.17 -3.46
C PHE A 73 11.05 -9.27 -4.50
N SER A 74 12.29 -9.44 -4.97
CA SER A 74 12.63 -10.52 -5.93
C SER A 74 12.44 -11.91 -5.31
N GLU A 75 12.82 -12.08 -4.04
CA GLU A 75 12.75 -13.39 -3.38
C GLU A 75 11.34 -13.72 -2.84
N THR A 76 10.51 -12.71 -2.60
CA THR A 76 9.16 -12.91 -2.03
C THR A 76 8.04 -12.79 -3.06
N GLY A 77 8.31 -12.15 -4.21
CA GLY A 77 7.29 -11.81 -5.20
C GLY A 77 6.27 -10.76 -4.72
N LEU A 78 6.51 -10.13 -3.56
CA LEU A 78 5.66 -9.06 -3.06
C LEU A 78 5.96 -7.75 -3.79
N ILE A 79 4.94 -6.90 -3.86
CA ILE A 79 5.03 -5.58 -4.46
C ILE A 79 5.35 -4.57 -3.34
N PRO A 80 6.25 -3.58 -3.57
CA PRO A 80 6.46 -2.51 -2.61
C PRO A 80 5.15 -1.78 -2.28
N ILE A 81 4.93 -1.47 -1.01
CA ILE A 81 3.64 -0.99 -0.51
C ILE A 81 3.14 0.27 -1.22
N ARG A 82 4.04 1.16 -1.64
CA ARG A 82 3.72 2.34 -2.46
C ARG A 82 2.93 1.98 -3.72
N TYR A 83 3.41 1.02 -4.51
CA TYR A 83 2.76 0.62 -5.74
C TYR A 83 1.48 -0.17 -5.49
N HIS A 84 1.45 -0.97 -4.42
CA HIS A 84 0.24 -1.69 -4.01
C HIS A 84 -0.89 -0.69 -3.68
N ARG A 85 -0.62 0.29 -2.80
CA ARG A 85 -1.60 1.29 -2.37
C ARG A 85 -2.12 2.13 -3.55
N ILE A 86 -1.25 2.52 -4.47
CA ILE A 86 -1.66 3.24 -5.69
C ILE A 86 -2.53 2.36 -6.59
N THR A 87 -2.21 1.06 -6.71
CA THR A 87 -3.03 0.12 -7.49
C THR A 87 -4.44 -0.01 -6.90
N LEU A 88 -4.57 -0.04 -5.57
CA LEU A 88 -5.87 -0.04 -4.89
C LEU A 88 -6.64 1.27 -5.13
N ALA A 89 -5.97 2.42 -5.03
CA ALA A 89 -6.58 3.72 -5.32
C ALA A 89 -7.08 3.83 -6.78
N LEU A 90 -6.30 3.35 -7.74
CA LEU A 90 -6.70 3.29 -9.14
C LEU A 90 -7.85 2.29 -9.37
N GLY A 91 -7.83 1.15 -8.70
CA GLY A 91 -8.94 0.19 -8.72
C GLY A 91 -10.24 0.81 -8.18
N PHE A 92 -10.15 1.61 -7.12
CA PHE A 92 -11.29 2.37 -6.60
C PHE A 92 -11.79 3.41 -7.59
N LEU A 93 -10.92 4.15 -8.28
CA LEU A 93 -11.32 5.06 -9.36
C LEU A 93 -12.08 4.33 -10.47
N VAL A 94 -11.56 3.18 -10.93
CA VAL A 94 -12.21 2.35 -11.94
C VAL A 94 -13.61 1.92 -11.48
N TYR A 95 -13.73 1.49 -10.22
CA TYR A 95 -15.03 1.19 -9.61
C TYR A 95 -15.98 2.39 -9.67
N LEU A 96 -15.53 3.58 -9.23
CA LEU A 96 -16.36 4.79 -9.24
C LEU A 96 -16.83 5.18 -10.65
N LEU A 97 -15.95 5.03 -11.66
CA LEU A 97 -16.27 5.29 -13.06
C LEU A 97 -17.29 4.30 -13.63
N GLY A 98 -17.30 3.05 -13.14
CA GLY A 98 -18.24 2.01 -13.55
C GLY A 98 -19.64 2.13 -12.93
N LEU A 99 -19.83 2.97 -11.92
CA LEU A 99 -21.12 3.13 -11.24
C LEU A 99 -22.16 3.88 -12.09
N PRO A 100 -23.47 3.61 -11.88
CA PRO A 100 -24.54 4.35 -12.55
C PRO A 100 -24.45 5.86 -12.30
N TRP A 101 -24.90 6.66 -13.27
CA TRP A 101 -24.83 8.12 -13.22
C TRP A 101 -25.56 8.75 -12.03
N ALA A 102 -26.63 8.10 -11.56
CA ALA A 102 -27.41 8.54 -10.40
C ALA A 102 -26.81 8.09 -9.05
N HIS A 103 -25.77 7.24 -9.06
CA HIS A 103 -25.14 6.77 -7.84
C HIS A 103 -24.34 7.89 -7.17
N LEU A 104 -24.50 8.07 -5.86
CA LEU A 104 -23.91 9.17 -5.11
C LEU A 104 -22.38 9.25 -5.22
N ALA A 105 -21.70 8.10 -5.23
CA ALA A 105 -20.24 8.08 -5.38
C ALA A 105 -19.79 8.53 -6.79
N ASN A 106 -20.56 8.24 -7.84
CA ASN A 106 -20.25 8.70 -9.20
C ASN A 106 -20.53 10.20 -9.35
N THR A 107 -21.61 10.71 -8.75
CA THR A 107 -21.90 12.15 -8.73
C THR A 107 -20.85 12.92 -7.94
N ALA A 108 -20.39 12.38 -6.80
CA ALA A 108 -19.27 12.93 -6.04
C ALA A 108 -17.97 12.98 -6.86
N LEU A 109 -17.65 11.91 -7.61
CA LEU A 109 -16.51 11.89 -8.51
C LEU A 109 -16.58 12.98 -9.59
N LYS A 110 -17.73 13.17 -10.22
CA LYS A 110 -17.94 14.26 -11.21
C LYS A 110 -17.77 15.64 -10.58
N ASN A 111 -18.26 15.82 -9.36
CA ASN A 111 -18.06 17.06 -8.61
C ASN A 111 -16.58 17.28 -8.29
N ALA A 112 -15.83 16.23 -7.94
CA ALA A 112 -14.39 16.31 -7.73
C ALA A 112 -13.64 16.76 -9.00
N PHE A 113 -13.98 16.21 -10.17
CA PHE A 113 -13.44 16.69 -11.45
C PHE A 113 -13.78 18.16 -11.74
N SER A 114 -15.01 18.59 -11.46
CA SER A 114 -15.43 19.99 -11.62
C SER A 114 -14.63 20.93 -10.69
N LEU A 115 -14.40 20.51 -9.43
CA LEU A 115 -13.58 21.26 -8.48
C LEU A 115 -12.10 21.31 -8.90
N SER A 116 -11.56 20.19 -9.39
CA SER A 116 -10.21 20.10 -9.95
C SER A 116 -10.00 21.11 -11.08
N ASN A 117 -10.93 21.16 -12.04
CA ASN A 117 -10.89 22.12 -13.16
C ASN A 117 -10.95 23.59 -12.71
N ARG A 118 -11.48 23.87 -11.52
CA ARG A 118 -11.53 25.20 -10.91
C ARG A 118 -10.31 25.50 -10.02
N GLY A 119 -9.35 24.59 -9.94
CA GLY A 119 -8.12 24.74 -9.15
C GLY A 119 -8.30 24.46 -7.65
N HIS A 120 -9.40 23.84 -7.22
CA HIS A 120 -9.60 23.49 -5.82
C HIS A 120 -8.97 22.14 -5.48
N ALA A 121 -8.29 22.07 -4.33
CA ALA A 121 -7.74 20.83 -3.78
C ALA A 121 -8.84 19.79 -3.55
N ASN A 122 -8.60 18.55 -4.00
CA ASN A 122 -9.51 17.43 -3.87
C ASN A 122 -8.77 16.13 -4.21
N TRP A 123 -9.41 15.00 -3.93
CA TRP A 123 -8.87 13.65 -4.13
C TRP A 123 -8.30 13.37 -5.54
N ILE A 124 -8.86 13.94 -6.61
CA ILE A 124 -8.33 13.77 -7.98
C ILE A 124 -6.97 14.44 -8.13
N ASN A 125 -6.80 15.65 -7.60
CA ASN A 125 -5.52 16.35 -7.65
C ASN A 125 -4.46 15.64 -6.81
N ASP A 126 -4.87 15.07 -5.68
CA ASP A 126 -4.01 14.25 -4.83
C ASP A 126 -3.56 12.99 -5.57
N LEU A 127 -4.47 12.31 -6.27
CA LEU A 127 -4.15 11.14 -7.09
C LEU A 127 -3.17 11.48 -8.22
N VAL A 128 -3.39 12.60 -8.91
CA VAL A 128 -2.46 13.09 -9.94
C VAL A 128 -1.09 13.38 -9.33
N THR A 129 -1.04 14.03 -8.17
CA THR A 129 0.21 14.34 -7.46
C THR A 129 0.97 13.08 -7.09
N VAL A 130 0.29 12.08 -6.54
CA VAL A 130 0.89 10.79 -6.19
C VAL A 130 1.43 10.08 -7.43
N LEU A 131 0.69 10.07 -8.53
CA LEU A 131 1.15 9.48 -9.80
C LEU A 131 2.38 10.18 -10.37
N TYR A 132 2.50 11.50 -10.22
CA TYR A 132 3.71 12.24 -10.60
C TYR A 132 4.92 11.97 -9.70
N SER A 133 4.69 11.48 -8.48
CA SER A 133 5.74 11.19 -7.50
C SER A 133 6.28 9.74 -7.56
N LEU A 134 5.75 8.94 -8.49
CA LEU A 134 6.13 7.53 -8.69
C LEU A 134 7.55 7.34 -9.22
#